data_AF-A0A5D5AKT6-F1
#
_entry.id   AF-A0A5D5AKT6-F1
#
_cell.length_a   1.000
_cell.length_b   1.000
_cell.length_c   1.000
_cell.angle_alpha   90.00
_cell.angle_beta   90.00
_cell.angle_gamma   90.00
#
_symmetry.space_group_name_H-M   'P 1'
#
loop_
_entity.id
_entity.type
_entity.pdbx_description
1 polymer ?
#
loop_
_entity_poly.entity_id
_entity_poly.type
_entity_poly.pdbx_seq_one_letter_code
_entity_poly.pdbx_strand_id
1 'polypeptide(L)'
;MSSDVDRDLAAELETPEAGQAGIPVDAVCVGCGRTRVKRAGFEAVKPSDFDPETLEAADLTSFKHVCHRCQSGTWWNPVAVLTGLLESERGE
;
A
#
# COMPACT_ATOMS: atom_id res chain seq x y z
N MET A 1 21.15 2.48 12.45
CA MET A 1 20.04 1.70 11.88
C MET A 1 18.75 2.46 12.14
N SER A 2 17.79 2.36 11.22
CA SER A 2 16.39 2.85 11.30
C SER A 2 16.13 4.31 10.86
N SER A 3 16.19 4.54 9.55
CA SER A 3 15.62 5.74 8.89
C SER A 3 14.18 5.54 8.41
N ASP A 4 13.49 4.48 8.87
CA ASP A 4 12.06 4.24 8.57
C ASP A 4 11.10 4.93 9.55
N VAL A 5 11.62 5.56 10.62
CA VAL A 5 10.81 6.20 11.68
C VAL A 5 10.34 7.63 11.31
N ASP A 6 10.74 8.15 10.15
CA ASP A 6 10.44 9.54 9.73
C ASP A 6 9.35 9.63 8.63
N ARG A 7 8.82 8.50 8.15
CA ARG A 7 7.74 8.52 7.16
C ARG A 7 6.39 8.57 7.84
N ASP A 8 5.67 9.68 7.66
CA ASP A 8 4.29 9.81 8.09
C ASP A 8 3.36 9.03 7.15
N LEU A 9 3.14 7.76 7.47
CA LEU A 9 2.36 6.83 6.64
C LEU A 9 0.90 7.28 6.48
N ALA A 10 0.35 7.95 7.50
CA ALA A 10 -1.00 8.50 7.45
C ALA A 10 -1.08 9.65 6.43
N ALA A 11 -0.15 10.61 6.49
CA ALA A 11 -0.08 11.70 5.52
C ALA A 11 0.20 11.18 4.10
N GLU A 12 1.02 10.12 3.95
CA GLU A 12 1.20 9.45 2.65
C GLU A 12 -0.11 8.86 2.12
N LEU A 13 -0.92 8.24 2.98
CA LEU A 13 -2.22 7.66 2.63
C LEU A 13 -3.26 8.71 2.22
N GLU A 14 -3.23 9.89 2.83
CA GLU A 14 -4.10 11.03 2.49
C GLU A 14 -3.74 11.67 1.14
N THR A 15 -2.53 11.42 0.64
CA THR A 15 -2.15 11.95 -0.67
C THR A 15 -2.89 11.24 -1.80
N PRO A 16 -3.24 11.95 -2.89
CA PRO A 16 -3.83 11.32 -4.07
C PRO A 16 -2.89 10.30 -4.73
N GLU A 17 -1.58 10.37 -4.43
CA GLU A 17 -0.59 9.42 -4.92
C GLU A 17 -0.78 8.02 -4.34
N ALA A 18 -1.39 7.88 -3.16
CA ALA A 18 -1.71 6.59 -2.56
C ALA A 18 -2.83 5.87 -3.31
N GLY A 19 -3.66 6.58 -4.07
CA GLY A 19 -4.86 6.02 -4.69
C GLY A 19 -6.10 6.20 -3.82
N GLN A 20 -7.29 6.09 -4.43
CA GLN A 20 -8.55 6.51 -3.81
C GLN A 20 -9.33 5.40 -3.11
N ALA A 21 -9.10 4.13 -3.45
CA ALA A 21 -9.88 3.01 -2.92
C ALA A 21 -9.04 1.74 -2.80
N GLY A 22 -9.36 0.92 -1.80
CA GLY A 22 -8.69 -0.34 -1.53
C GLY A 22 -7.97 -0.37 -0.18
N ILE A 23 -7.18 -1.41 0.02
CA ILE A 23 -6.46 -1.68 1.26
C ILE A 23 -5.17 -0.85 1.28
N PRO A 24 -4.93 -0.03 2.32
CA PRO A 24 -3.67 0.68 2.49
C PRO A 24 -2.54 -0.30 2.77
N VAL A 25 -1.48 -0.20 1.97
CA VAL A 25 -0.31 -1.05 2.02
C VAL A 25 0.93 -0.20 1.85
N ASP A 26 2.00 -0.55 2.55
CA ASP A 26 3.31 -0.04 2.18
C ASP A 26 3.82 -0.93 1.04
N ALA A 27 4.17 -0.31 -0.08
CA ALA A 27 4.57 -1.03 -1.29
C ALA A 27 5.86 -0.46 -1.86
N VAL A 28 6.68 -1.34 -2.44
CA VAL A 28 7.94 -0.97 -3.10
C VAL A 28 7.79 -0.98 -4.62
N CYS A 29 8.18 0.12 -5.26
CA CYS A 29 8.23 0.22 -6.70
C CYS A 29 9.35 -0.68 -7.26
N VAL A 30 9.02 -1.61 -8.15
CA VAL A 30 10.00 -2.52 -8.77
C VAL A 30 10.96 -1.77 -9.72
N GLY A 31 10.55 -0.61 -10.23
CA GLY A 31 11.36 0.19 -11.16
C GLY A 31 12.47 1.00 -10.48
N CYS A 32 12.19 1.65 -9.34
CA CYS A 32 13.15 2.53 -8.66
C CYS A 32 13.45 2.16 -7.21
N GLY A 33 12.86 1.08 -6.68
CA GLY A 33 13.05 0.62 -5.31
C GLY A 33 12.45 1.54 -4.24
N ARG A 34 11.64 2.53 -4.63
CA ARG A 34 11.03 3.47 -3.67
C ARG A 34 9.85 2.81 -2.97
N THR A 35 9.85 2.86 -1.65
CA THR A 35 8.71 2.46 -0.81
C THR A 35 7.79 3.65 -0.54
N ARG A 36 6.49 3.46 -0.69
CA ARG A 36 5.43 4.44 -0.40
C ARG A 36 4.15 3.72 -0.03
N VAL A 37 3.32 4.39 0.76
CA VAL A 37 1.94 3.96 0.98
C VAL A 37 1.15 4.05 -0.34
N LYS A 38 0.41 2.98 -0.61
CA LYS A 38 -0.49 2.80 -1.75
C LYS A 38 -1.76 2.09 -1.29
N ARG A 39 -2.85 2.26 -2.02
CA ARG A 39 -4.07 1.48 -1.85
C ARG A 39 -4.10 0.39 -2.91
N ALA A 40 -4.02 -0.85 -2.45
CA ALA A 40 -4.18 -2.02 -3.30
C ALA A 40 -5.67 -2.29 -3.51
N GLY A 41 -6.10 -2.33 -4.77
CA GLY A 41 -7.48 -2.71 -5.11
C GLY A 41 -7.77 -4.16 -4.72
N PHE A 42 -9.05 -4.49 -4.53
CA PHE A 42 -9.47 -5.86 -4.18
C PHE A 42 -9.06 -6.91 -5.23
N GLU A 43 -8.83 -6.49 -6.48
CA GLU A 43 -8.29 -7.34 -7.55
C GLU A 43 -6.86 -7.83 -7.27
N ALA A 44 -6.10 -7.13 -6.42
CA ALA A 44 -4.75 -7.54 -6.02
C ALA A 44 -4.77 -8.59 -4.90
N VAL A 45 -5.91 -8.82 -4.25
CA VAL A 45 -6.07 -9.82 -3.20
C VAL A 45 -6.14 -11.21 -3.84
N LYS A 46 -5.39 -12.17 -3.31
CA LYS A 46 -5.45 -13.55 -3.77
C LYS A 46 -6.85 -14.14 -3.52
N PRO A 47 -7.36 -15.03 -4.40
CA PRO A 47 -8.74 -15.56 -4.33
C PRO A 47 -9.01 -16.56 -3.19
N SER A 48 -8.31 -16.46 -2.07
CA SER A 48 -8.53 -17.30 -0.87
C SER A 48 -9.48 -16.59 0.11
N ASP A 49 -10.10 -17.33 1.04
CA ASP A 49 -10.95 -16.78 2.12
C ASP A 49 -10.23 -15.63 2.83
N PHE A 50 -10.58 -14.42 2.41
CA PHE A 50 -9.89 -13.19 2.78
C PHE A 50 -10.60 -12.57 3.98
N ASP A 51 -9.90 -12.52 5.12
CA ASP A 51 -10.33 -11.69 6.23
C ASP A 51 -9.56 -10.35 6.20
N PRO A 52 -10.27 -9.21 6.09
CA PRO A 52 -9.64 -7.89 5.99
C PRO A 52 -8.91 -7.46 7.26
N GLU A 53 -9.19 -8.08 8.40
CA GLU A 53 -8.53 -7.78 9.67
C GLU A 53 -7.22 -8.58 9.82
N THR A 54 -7.09 -9.72 9.14
CA THR A 54 -5.88 -10.57 9.17
C THR A 54 -5.05 -10.53 7.89
N LEU A 55 -5.30 -9.57 7.00
CA LEU A 55 -4.60 -9.48 5.72
C LEU A 55 -3.10 -9.25 5.89
N GLU A 56 -2.28 -10.12 5.30
CA GLU A 56 -0.83 -9.92 5.25
C GLU A 56 -0.37 -9.53 3.84
N ALA A 57 0.85 -8.97 3.74
CA ALA A 57 1.42 -8.61 2.44
C ALA A 57 1.58 -9.83 1.52
N ALA A 58 1.73 -11.02 2.10
CA ALA A 58 1.80 -12.29 1.37
C ALA A 58 0.48 -12.68 0.70
N ASP A 59 -0.66 -12.16 1.16
CA ASP A 59 -1.98 -12.40 0.58
C ASP A 59 -2.30 -11.46 -0.57
N LEU A 60 -1.46 -10.45 -0.77
CA LEU A 60 -1.55 -9.51 -1.87
C LEU A 60 -0.60 -9.89 -2.99
N THR A 61 -1.03 -9.59 -4.21
CA THR A 61 -0.22 -9.71 -5.42
C THR A 61 0.34 -8.35 -5.79
N SER A 62 1.40 -8.36 -6.62
CA SER A 62 1.92 -7.14 -7.21
C SER A 62 0.83 -6.44 -8.02
N PHE A 63 0.68 -5.14 -7.84
CA PHE A 63 -0.31 -4.33 -8.55
C PHE A 63 0.37 -3.21 -9.33
N LYS A 64 -0.32 -2.68 -10.34
CA LYS A 64 0.21 -1.61 -11.18
C LYS A 64 -0.28 -0.26 -10.66
N HIS A 65 0.64 0.65 -10.38
CA HIS A 65 0.33 2.01 -9.96
C HIS A 65 1.35 3.02 -10.49
N VAL A 66 0.94 4.28 -10.62
CA VAL A 66 1.85 5.37 -11.01
C VAL A 66 2.94 5.54 -9.96
N CYS A 67 4.19 5.60 -10.42
CA CYS A 67 5.35 6.02 -9.65
C CYS A 67 5.82 7.38 -10.14
N HIS A 68 5.66 8.42 -9.32
CA HIS A 68 6.06 9.79 -9.68
C HIS A 68 7.58 9.95 -9.89
N ARG A 69 8.40 9.09 -9.27
CA ARG A 69 9.86 9.05 -9.52
C ARG A 69 10.20 8.42 -10.87
N CYS A 70 9.47 7.39 -11.29
CA CYS A 70 9.63 6.74 -12.60
C CYS A 70 8.83 7.41 -13.71
N GLN A 71 7.96 8.37 -13.36
CA GLN A 71 7.05 9.08 -14.26
C GLN A 71 6.20 8.15 -15.14
N SER A 72 5.88 6.95 -14.64
CA SER A 72 5.20 5.89 -15.38
C SER A 72 4.41 4.96 -14.46
N GLY A 73 3.47 4.21 -15.05
CA GLY A 73 2.76 3.13 -14.36
C GLY A 73 3.68 1.93 -14.17
N THR A 74 4.16 1.72 -12.95
CA THR A 74 5.09 0.64 -12.58
C THR A 74 4.39 -0.43 -11.77
N TRP A 75 5.00 -1.60 -11.68
CA TRP A 75 4.59 -2.61 -10.71
C TRP A 75 5.09 -2.24 -9.32
N TRP A 76 4.22 -2.44 -8.34
CA TRP A 76 4.47 -2.23 -6.93
C TRP A 76 4.23 -3.55 -6.20
N ASN A 77 5.21 -3.94 -5.38
CA ASN A 77 5.12 -5.13 -4.55
C ASN A 77 4.73 -4.71 -3.13
N PRO A 78 3.60 -5.19 -2.60
CA PRO A 78 3.23 -4.94 -1.21
C PRO A 78 4.27 -5.58 -0.30
N VAL A 79 4.71 -4.84 0.72
CA VAL A 79 5.67 -5.31 1.73
C VAL A 79 5.07 -5.34 3.13
N ALA A 80 4.07 -4.50 3.40
CA ALA A 80 3.29 -4.51 4.63
C ALA A 80 1.86 -4.06 4.35
N VAL A 81 0.90 -4.62 5.10
CA VAL A 81 -0.49 -4.14 5.11
C VAL A 81 -0.66 -3.21 6.29
N LEU A 82 -1.27 -2.05 6.06
CA LEU A 82 -1.42 -1.01 7.07
C LEU A 82 -2.85 -1.05 7.64
N THR A 83 -3.28 -2.20 8.15
CA THR A 83 -4.64 -2.40 8.69
C THR A 83 -4.98 -1.43 9.82
N GLY A 84 -3.99 -1.03 10.64
CA GLY A 84 -4.19 -0.01 11.67
C GLY A 84 -4.58 1.39 11.14
N LEU A 85 -4.30 1.70 9.87
CA LEU A 85 -4.79 2.92 9.22
C LEU A 85 -6.26 2.80 8.81
N LEU A 86 -6.74 1.60 8.44
CA LEU A 86 -8.15 1.36 8.14
C LEU A 86 -9.04 1.55 9.37
N GLU A 87 -8.56 1.15 10.55
CA GLU A 87 -9.27 1.35 11.82
C GLU A 87 -9.37 2.84 12.17
N SER A 88 -8.34 3.63 11.83
CA SER A 88 -8.32 5.08 12.04
C SER A 88 -9.27 5.84 11.09
N GLU A 89 -9.54 5.32 9.88
CA GLU A 89 -10.56 5.87 8.98
C GLU A 89 -12.01 5.54 9.41
N ARG A 90 -12.21 4.51 10.26
CA ARG A 90 -13.54 4.02 10.68
C ARG A 90 -14.04 4.63 12.00
N GLY A 91 -13.22 5.39 12.71
CA GLY A 91 -13.52 5.85 14.07
C GLY A 91 -13.48 7.37 14.26
N GLU A 92 -14.59 8.05 13.93
CA GLU A 92 -15.39 8.90 14.84
C GLU A 92 -16.82 9.10 14.32
#